data_AF-A0A950MJ02-F1
#
_entry.id   AF-A0A950MJ02-F1
#
_cell.length_a   1.000
_cell.length_b   1.000
_cell.length_c   1.000
_cell.angle_alpha   90.00
_cell.angle_beta   90.00
_cell.angle_gamma   90.00
#
_symmetry.space_group_name_H-M   'P 1'
#
loop_
_entity.id
_entity.type
_entity.pdbx_description
1 polymer ?
#
loop_
_entity_poly.entity_id
_entity_poly.type
_entity_poly.pdbx_seq_one_letter_code
_entity_poly.pdbx_strand_id
1 'polypeptide(L)'
;MILAERALTTFPAVYWTIVRRVDVEGESSQAVATEIHLSERSFFRYRAAAIAAIAAEFDTVTRTAPPARSPEGLDALALVARGRYLWTHRTTAALQRAARYFERALELDPTFARAYAGIADVHLLLGEYLVRDPLEAFHEAQIAVEHALELDPTLPELHATLADLHVFAHKDLRRAKESFDLALSIDPTYGTAHHFAAWHAMINADFSTALEHLRVALGYAPDALELQATLGLVYHHQGAHEAGLAHLREVLELDPDFSFARYELARVLTGMHRYEEALDHLCVLSAVESRDSYAALAAYAAAKAGDARPARRFLGRTATHGRGARRYLRAYAQLGLGQRAEALAELRGAVGGNEPWTILMGLDDVFVELRDDRAYRALLPAR
;
A
#
# COMPACT_ATOMS: atom_id res chain seq x y z
N MET A 1 0.09 13.83 20.53
CA MET A 1 0.06 15.16 21.19
C MET A 1 1.38 15.50 21.89
N ILE A 2 1.93 14.63 22.75
CA ILE A 2 3.16 14.90 23.54
C ILE A 2 4.43 15.03 22.67
N LEU A 3 4.56 14.26 21.58
CA LEU A 3 5.67 14.39 20.62
C LEU A 3 5.62 15.73 19.84
N ALA A 4 4.42 16.15 19.44
CA ALA A 4 4.21 17.45 18.82
C ALA A 4 4.53 18.61 19.78
N GLU A 5 4.12 18.51 21.06
CA GLU A 5 4.45 19.51 22.08
C GLU A 5 5.96 19.61 22.37
N ARG A 6 6.70 18.48 22.36
CA ARG A 6 8.17 18.49 22.53
C ARG A 6 8.91 19.07 21.32
N ALA A 7 8.44 18.81 20.10
CA ALA A 7 8.99 19.42 18.89
C ALA A 7 8.74 20.95 18.88
N LEU A 8 7.53 21.37 19.31
CA LEU A 8 7.11 22.77 19.42
C LEU A 8 7.96 23.60 20.39
N THR A 9 8.47 23.00 21.47
CA THR A 9 9.30 23.72 22.46
C THR A 9 10.77 23.84 22.07
N THR A 10 11.27 22.99 21.17
CA THR A 10 12.72 22.83 20.94
C THR A 10 13.22 23.56 19.69
N PHE A 11 12.38 23.74 18.66
CA PHE A 11 12.78 24.38 17.39
C PHE A 11 11.79 25.45 16.86
N PRO A 12 11.45 26.51 17.61
CA PRO A 12 10.34 27.40 17.24
C PRO A 12 10.53 28.09 15.89
N ALA A 13 11.70 28.67 15.60
CA ALA A 13 11.89 29.48 14.38
C ALA A 13 11.92 28.63 13.09
N VAL A 14 12.56 27.47 13.13
CA VAL A 14 12.65 26.53 11.99
C VAL A 14 11.30 25.87 11.76
N TYR A 15 10.63 25.42 12.83
CA TYR A 15 9.27 24.87 12.78
C TYR A 15 8.26 25.84 12.15
N TRP A 16 8.22 27.10 12.58
CA TRP A 16 7.31 28.10 12.00
C TRP A 16 7.63 28.43 10.53
N THR A 17 8.90 28.35 10.13
CA THR A 17 9.32 28.56 8.73
C THR A 17 8.86 27.41 7.85
N ILE A 18 8.97 26.17 8.34
CA ILE A 18 8.55 24.95 7.64
C ILE A 18 7.03 24.85 7.60
N VAL A 19 6.33 25.08 8.72
CA VAL A 19 4.87 25.11 8.76
C VAL A 19 4.35 26.17 7.80
N ARG A 20 4.95 27.37 7.76
CA ARG A 20 4.59 28.39 6.75
C ARG A 20 4.90 27.95 5.33
N ARG A 21 6.00 27.23 5.07
CA ARG A 21 6.40 26.71 3.75
C ARG A 21 5.54 25.53 3.27
N VAL A 22 5.00 24.76 4.21
CA VAL A 22 4.01 23.70 3.99
C VAL A 22 2.60 24.30 3.83
N ASP A 23 2.35 25.48 4.40
CA ASP A 23 1.07 26.22 4.40
C ASP A 23 1.11 27.46 3.46
N VAL A 24 1.97 27.48 2.43
CA VAL A 24 2.15 28.68 1.57
C VAL A 24 0.95 28.89 0.65
N GLU A 25 0.31 30.04 0.87
CA GLU A 25 -0.57 30.78 -0.05
C GLU A 25 -1.91 30.12 -0.38
N GLY A 26 -2.79 30.02 0.62
CA GLY A 26 -4.22 30.36 0.46
C GLY A 26 -5.10 29.55 -0.50
N GLU A 27 -4.56 28.62 -1.29
CA GLU A 27 -5.29 27.99 -2.39
C GLU A 27 -5.66 26.52 -2.14
N SER A 28 -5.18 25.81 -1.10
CA SER A 28 -5.32 24.35 -1.13
C SER A 28 -5.61 23.58 0.17
N SER A 29 -6.13 24.21 1.22
CA SER A 29 -6.81 23.45 2.29
C SER A 29 -8.19 22.97 1.84
N GLN A 30 -9.01 23.89 1.31
CA GLN A 30 -10.30 23.55 0.73
C GLN A 30 -10.18 22.90 -0.66
N ALA A 31 -9.23 23.31 -1.52
CA ALA A 31 -9.11 22.70 -2.85
C ALA A 31 -8.61 21.24 -2.79
N VAL A 32 -7.68 20.90 -1.88
CA VAL A 32 -7.23 19.51 -1.70
C VAL A 32 -8.32 18.65 -1.02
N ALA A 33 -9.08 19.20 -0.08
CA ALA A 33 -10.24 18.50 0.50
C ALA A 33 -11.36 18.27 -0.53
N THR A 34 -11.62 19.26 -1.39
CA THR A 34 -12.63 19.20 -2.45
C THR A 34 -12.21 18.28 -3.61
N GLU A 35 -10.91 18.21 -3.94
CA GLU A 35 -10.37 17.38 -5.02
C GLU A 35 -10.11 15.92 -4.65
N ILE A 36 -9.86 15.59 -3.37
CA ILE A 36 -9.64 14.20 -2.92
C ILE A 36 -10.94 13.61 -2.31
N HIS A 37 -12.06 14.34 -2.35
CA HIS A 37 -13.34 13.92 -1.76
C HIS A 37 -13.24 13.54 -0.26
N LEU A 38 -12.38 14.21 0.51
CA LEU A 38 -12.20 13.90 1.93
C LEU A 38 -13.30 14.55 2.77
N SER A 39 -13.89 13.81 3.72
CA SER A 39 -14.79 14.38 4.73
C SER A 39 -14.09 15.47 5.58
N GLU A 40 -14.84 16.42 6.15
CA GLU A 40 -14.26 17.47 7.03
C GLU A 40 -13.43 16.87 8.19
N ARG A 41 -13.85 15.71 8.72
CA ARG A 41 -13.15 15.01 9.79
C ARG A 41 -11.83 14.40 9.31
N SER A 42 -11.83 13.83 8.10
CA SER A 42 -10.62 13.34 7.42
C SER A 42 -9.67 14.49 7.06
N PHE A 43 -10.19 15.70 6.79
CA PHE A 43 -9.40 16.91 6.54
C PHE A 43 -8.63 17.44 7.77
N PHE A 44 -9.23 17.45 8.97
CA PHE A 44 -8.49 17.89 10.18
C PHE A 44 -7.43 16.87 10.61
N ARG A 45 -7.70 15.57 10.42
CA ARG A 45 -6.68 14.53 10.51
C ARG A 45 -5.61 14.73 9.45
N TYR A 46 -5.99 15.14 8.24
CA TYR A 46 -5.05 15.42 7.16
C TYR A 46 -4.03 16.47 7.53
N ARG A 47 -4.52 17.59 8.07
CA ARG A 47 -3.65 18.68 8.49
C ARG A 47 -2.75 18.28 9.66
N ALA A 48 -3.28 17.58 10.67
CA ALA A 48 -2.51 17.18 11.84
C ALA A 48 -1.45 16.12 11.53
N ALA A 49 -1.78 15.13 10.69
CA ALA A 49 -0.86 14.08 10.28
C ALA A 49 0.19 14.56 9.28
N ALA A 50 -0.14 15.49 8.37
CA ALA A 50 0.87 16.16 7.55
C ALA A 50 1.86 16.93 8.43
N ILE A 51 1.37 17.73 9.37
CA ILE A 51 2.22 18.47 10.33
C ILE A 51 3.07 17.51 11.18
N ALA A 52 2.52 16.38 11.63
CA ALA A 52 3.26 15.39 12.42
C ALA A 52 4.29 14.61 11.59
N ALA A 53 3.96 14.21 10.36
CA ALA A 53 4.89 13.56 9.43
C ALA A 53 6.04 14.50 9.08
N ILE A 54 5.74 15.77 8.79
CA ILE A 54 6.73 16.81 8.61
C ILE A 54 7.58 16.95 9.88
N ALA A 55 6.97 17.09 11.06
CA ALA A 55 7.73 17.23 12.31
C ALA A 55 8.62 16.02 12.62
N ALA A 56 8.15 14.79 12.37
CA ALA A 56 8.92 13.56 12.56
C ALA A 56 10.05 13.43 11.53
N GLU A 57 9.77 13.81 10.29
CA GLU A 57 10.73 13.83 9.21
C GLU A 57 11.83 14.90 9.44
N PHE A 58 11.48 16.00 10.10
CA PHE A 58 12.44 16.99 10.57
C PHE A 58 13.19 16.54 11.83
N ASP A 59 12.56 15.80 12.76
CA ASP A 59 13.22 15.27 13.97
C ASP A 59 14.27 14.20 13.63
N THR A 60 13.97 13.32 12.65
CA THR A 60 14.95 12.36 12.13
C THR A 60 16.09 13.04 11.37
N VAL A 61 15.80 14.07 10.55
CA VAL A 61 16.80 14.84 9.80
C VAL A 61 17.67 15.72 10.69
N THR A 62 17.13 16.30 11.76
CA THR A 62 17.88 17.18 12.68
C THR A 62 18.72 16.43 13.71
N ARG A 63 18.44 15.13 13.95
CA ARG A 63 19.29 14.26 14.78
C ARG A 63 20.61 13.86 14.11
N THR A 64 20.70 13.91 12.77
CA THR A 64 21.83 13.31 12.02
C THR A 64 22.58 14.26 11.06
N ALA A 65 22.11 15.49 10.78
CA ALA A 65 22.83 16.44 9.92
C ALA A 65 22.66 17.93 10.34
N PRO A 66 23.66 18.80 10.10
CA PRO A 66 23.80 20.13 10.71
C PRO A 66 22.78 21.17 10.19
N PRO A 67 22.61 22.31 10.87
CA PRO A 67 21.55 23.30 10.63
C PRO A 67 21.76 24.19 9.38
N ALA A 68 22.41 23.69 8.33
CA ALA A 68 22.72 24.46 7.12
C ALA A 68 22.29 23.70 5.85
N ARG A 69 21.00 23.39 5.70
CA ARG A 69 20.44 23.10 4.37
C ARG A 69 20.18 24.42 3.65
N SER A 70 20.46 24.45 2.36
CA SER A 70 20.08 25.59 1.52
C SER A 70 18.55 25.79 1.58
N PRO A 71 18.04 27.01 1.32
CA PRO A 71 16.61 27.25 1.20
C PRO A 71 15.91 26.26 0.27
N GLU A 72 16.55 25.89 -0.84
CA GLU A 72 16.08 24.92 -1.82
C GLU A 72 16.00 23.51 -1.23
N GLY A 73 16.99 23.09 -0.43
CA GLY A 73 16.97 21.79 0.26
C GLY A 73 15.92 21.68 1.37
N LEU A 74 15.52 22.81 1.98
CA LEU A 74 14.38 22.88 2.90
C LEU A 74 13.04 22.80 2.16
N ASP A 75 12.95 23.41 0.98
CA ASP A 75 11.76 23.34 0.13
C ASP A 75 11.57 21.94 -0.48
N ALA A 76 12.65 21.29 -0.92
CA ALA A 76 12.65 19.89 -1.36
C ALA A 76 12.18 18.94 -0.24
N LEU A 77 12.67 19.13 0.99
CA LEU A 77 12.21 18.35 2.15
C LEU A 77 10.72 18.56 2.44
N ALA A 78 10.21 19.79 2.35
CA ALA A 78 8.78 20.05 2.54
C ALA A 78 7.91 19.38 1.46
N LEU A 79 8.38 19.33 0.21
CA LEU A 79 7.71 18.61 -0.87
C LEU A 79 7.72 17.10 -0.64
N VAL A 80 8.86 16.51 -0.24
CA VAL A 80 8.94 15.09 0.12
C VAL A 80 7.96 14.75 1.25
N ALA A 81 7.90 15.56 2.30
CA ALA A 81 6.98 15.31 3.41
C ALA A 81 5.50 15.36 2.99
N ARG A 82 5.13 16.28 2.10
CA ARG A 82 3.79 16.31 1.48
C ARG A 82 3.52 15.07 0.64
N GLY A 83 4.51 14.62 -0.14
CA GLY A 83 4.42 13.40 -0.94
C GLY A 83 4.22 12.16 -0.06
N ARG A 84 5.00 12.03 1.01
CA ARG A 84 4.92 10.94 2.01
C ARG A 84 3.54 10.87 2.65
N TYR A 85 3.02 12.01 3.03
CA TYR A 85 1.69 12.10 3.62
C TYR A 85 0.59 11.66 2.63
N LEU A 86 0.64 12.10 1.38
CA LEU A 86 -0.32 11.65 0.36
C LEU A 86 -0.18 10.16 0.04
N TRP A 87 1.05 9.65 0.07
CA TRP A 87 1.33 8.23 -0.13
C TRP A 87 0.62 7.35 0.91
N THR A 88 0.47 7.79 2.17
CA THR A 88 -0.26 7.00 3.20
C THR A 88 -1.76 6.86 2.94
N HIS A 89 -2.35 7.64 2.02
CA HIS A 89 -3.80 7.59 1.72
C HIS A 89 -4.17 6.41 0.83
N ARG A 90 -3.19 5.85 0.10
CA ARG A 90 -3.35 4.64 -0.71
C ARG A 90 -4.43 4.71 -1.82
N THR A 91 -4.94 5.90 -2.16
CA THR A 91 -5.84 6.12 -3.30
C THR A 91 -5.04 6.41 -4.57
N THR A 92 -5.56 6.05 -5.75
CA THR A 92 -4.88 6.31 -7.04
C THR A 92 -4.52 7.79 -7.19
N ALA A 93 -5.48 8.67 -6.89
CA ALA A 93 -5.28 10.11 -7.00
C ALA A 93 -4.21 10.64 -6.02
N ALA A 94 -4.18 10.14 -4.79
CA ALA A 94 -3.18 10.55 -3.81
C ALA A 94 -1.78 10.05 -4.18
N LEU A 95 -1.65 8.81 -4.67
CA LEU A 95 -0.36 8.26 -5.14
C LEU A 95 0.18 9.06 -6.33
N GLN A 96 -0.66 9.40 -7.31
CA GLN A 96 -0.26 10.24 -8.45
C GLN A 96 0.13 11.66 -8.01
N ARG A 97 -0.52 12.22 -6.98
CA ARG A 97 -0.13 13.52 -6.42
C ARG A 97 1.20 13.41 -5.65
N ALA A 98 1.42 12.33 -4.91
CA ALA A 98 2.66 12.08 -4.19
C ALA A 98 3.86 12.03 -5.16
N ALA A 99 3.74 11.30 -6.28
CA ALA A 99 4.77 11.30 -7.33
C ALA A 99 5.13 12.71 -7.79
N ARG A 100 4.14 13.56 -8.10
CA ARG A 100 4.39 14.95 -8.53
C ARG A 100 5.14 15.78 -7.49
N TYR A 101 4.87 15.57 -6.21
CA TYR A 101 5.61 16.26 -5.15
C TYR A 101 7.06 15.79 -5.07
N PHE A 102 7.31 14.50 -5.21
CA PHE A 102 8.67 13.97 -5.24
C PHE A 102 9.44 14.43 -6.50
N GLU A 103 8.80 14.44 -7.67
CA GLU A 103 9.37 14.97 -8.91
C GLU A 103 9.74 16.46 -8.75
N ARG A 104 8.84 17.26 -8.16
CA ARG A 104 9.10 18.67 -7.86
C ARG A 104 10.25 18.86 -6.87
N ALA A 105 10.41 17.95 -5.90
CA ALA A 105 11.55 18.00 -4.99
C ALA A 105 12.86 17.78 -5.75
N LEU A 106 12.88 16.89 -6.74
CA LEU A 106 14.04 16.64 -7.60
C LEU A 106 14.31 17.79 -8.60
N GLU A 107 13.30 18.56 -9.00
CA GLU A 107 13.52 19.80 -9.75
C GLU A 107 14.28 20.86 -8.94
N LEU A 108 14.07 20.89 -7.61
CA LEU A 108 14.76 21.81 -6.71
C LEU A 108 16.15 21.28 -6.31
N ASP A 109 16.24 19.99 -6.02
CA ASP A 109 17.47 19.31 -5.64
C ASP A 109 17.53 17.91 -6.31
N PRO A 110 18.20 17.79 -7.47
CA PRO A 110 18.35 16.51 -8.16
C PRO A 110 19.14 15.45 -7.38
N THR A 111 19.79 15.83 -6.29
CA THR A 111 20.55 14.91 -5.43
C THR A 111 19.79 14.49 -4.17
N PHE A 112 18.51 14.84 -4.08
CA PHE A 112 17.67 14.56 -2.92
C PHE A 112 17.22 13.09 -2.86
N ALA A 113 18.07 12.21 -2.33
CA ALA A 113 17.87 10.76 -2.26
C ALA A 113 16.47 10.33 -1.75
N ARG A 114 15.90 11.05 -0.77
CA ARG A 114 14.58 10.74 -0.21
C ARG A 114 13.42 10.96 -1.18
N ALA A 115 13.56 11.87 -2.14
CA ALA A 115 12.57 12.03 -3.20
C ALA A 115 12.59 10.83 -4.15
N TYR A 116 13.77 10.31 -4.53
CA TYR A 116 13.87 9.05 -5.28
C TYR A 116 13.26 7.87 -4.52
N ALA A 117 13.52 7.74 -3.20
CA ALA A 117 12.86 6.73 -2.38
C ALA A 117 11.33 6.89 -2.38
N GLY A 118 10.83 8.13 -2.31
CA GLY A 118 9.39 8.42 -2.41
C GLY A 118 8.77 8.04 -3.77
N ILE A 119 9.48 8.30 -4.87
CA ILE A 119 9.08 7.87 -6.21
C ILE A 119 9.00 6.34 -6.26
N ALA A 120 10.02 5.64 -5.75
CA ALA A 120 10.03 4.19 -5.69
C ALA A 120 8.82 3.62 -4.94
N ASP A 121 8.51 4.19 -3.77
CA ASP A 121 7.36 3.81 -2.96
C ASP A 121 6.01 4.04 -3.67
N VAL A 122 5.88 5.09 -4.47
CA VAL A 122 4.67 5.34 -5.26
C VAL A 122 4.53 4.29 -6.37
N HIS A 123 5.59 4.04 -7.12
CA HIS A 123 5.55 3.04 -8.19
C HIS A 123 5.29 1.64 -7.66
N LEU A 124 5.87 1.29 -6.51
CA LEU A 124 5.57 0.04 -5.80
C LEU A 124 4.06 -0.08 -5.56
N LEU A 125 3.41 0.92 -4.94
CA LEU A 125 1.98 0.83 -4.66
C LEU A 125 1.07 0.89 -5.89
N LEU A 126 1.45 1.66 -6.92
CA LEU A 126 0.71 1.68 -8.18
C LEU A 126 0.74 0.30 -8.87
N GLY A 127 1.87 -0.41 -8.74
CA GLY A 127 1.96 -1.82 -9.06
C GLY A 127 1.04 -2.64 -8.16
N GLU A 128 1.27 -2.63 -6.84
CA GLU A 128 0.58 -3.44 -5.82
C GLU A 128 -0.95 -3.31 -5.79
N TYR A 129 -1.46 -2.19 -6.25
CA TYR A 129 -2.90 -1.96 -6.35
C TYR A 129 -3.49 -2.24 -7.72
N LEU A 130 -2.67 -2.76 -8.65
CA LEU A 130 -3.04 -3.04 -10.04
C LEU A 130 -3.60 -1.80 -10.75
N VAL A 131 -3.06 -0.63 -10.41
CA VAL A 131 -3.39 0.66 -11.03
C VAL A 131 -2.57 0.86 -12.30
N ARG A 132 -1.32 0.36 -12.31
CA ARG A 132 -0.46 0.23 -13.49
C ARG A 132 -0.13 -1.24 -13.72
N ASP A 133 0.42 -1.55 -14.89
CA ASP A 133 1.02 -2.87 -15.09
C ASP A 133 2.12 -3.10 -14.05
N PRO A 134 2.07 -4.18 -13.25
CA PRO A 134 3.00 -4.31 -12.14
C PRO A 134 4.44 -4.53 -12.56
N LEU A 135 4.70 -5.19 -13.69
CA LEU A 135 6.07 -5.39 -14.16
C LEU A 135 6.70 -4.06 -14.56
N GLU A 136 5.93 -3.20 -15.24
CA GLU A 136 6.35 -1.83 -15.57
C GLU A 136 6.55 -0.97 -14.32
N ALA A 137 5.57 -0.96 -13.41
CA ALA A 137 5.62 -0.16 -12.19
C ALA A 137 6.77 -0.59 -11.27
N PHE A 138 6.99 -1.89 -11.08
CA PHE A 138 8.11 -2.39 -10.28
C PHE A 138 9.47 -2.14 -10.94
N HIS A 139 9.53 -2.12 -12.27
CA HIS A 139 10.75 -1.72 -12.96
C HIS A 139 11.09 -0.24 -12.73
N GLU A 140 10.10 0.66 -12.80
CA GLU A 140 10.28 2.08 -12.47
C GLU A 140 10.67 2.28 -11.00
N ALA A 141 10.05 1.52 -10.09
CA ALA A 141 10.42 1.52 -8.68
C ALA A 141 11.88 1.09 -8.48
N GLN A 142 12.33 0.04 -9.17
CA GLN A 142 13.71 -0.44 -9.13
C GLN A 142 14.71 0.62 -9.59
N ILE A 143 14.42 1.35 -10.67
CA ILE A 143 15.28 2.44 -11.16
C ILE A 143 15.39 3.56 -10.10
N ALA A 144 14.27 3.94 -9.49
CA ALA A 144 14.27 4.97 -8.45
C ALA A 144 15.01 4.51 -7.18
N VAL A 145 14.89 3.24 -6.79
CA VAL A 145 15.68 2.63 -5.72
C VAL A 145 17.18 2.70 -6.04
N GLU A 146 17.60 2.39 -7.26
CA GLU A 146 19.01 2.43 -7.67
C GLU A 146 19.59 3.85 -7.54
N HIS A 147 18.87 4.88 -8.00
CA HIS A 147 19.29 6.27 -7.81
C HIS A 147 19.35 6.69 -6.34
N ALA A 148 18.36 6.29 -5.52
CA ALA A 148 18.37 6.59 -4.10
C ALA A 148 19.56 5.91 -3.39
N LEU A 149 19.89 4.66 -3.75
CA LEU A 149 21.04 3.91 -3.20
C LEU A 149 22.37 4.57 -3.53
N GLU A 150 22.53 5.09 -4.75
CA GLU A 150 23.74 5.81 -5.17
C GLU A 150 23.96 7.10 -4.38
N LEU A 151 22.88 7.81 -4.03
CA LEU A 151 22.93 9.09 -3.34
C LEU A 151 23.01 8.94 -1.81
N ASP A 152 22.21 8.06 -1.23
CA ASP A 152 22.18 7.78 0.20
C ASP A 152 21.74 6.33 0.49
N PRO A 153 22.68 5.41 0.69
CA PRO A 153 22.38 4.01 1.00
C PRO A 153 21.92 3.79 2.45
N THR A 154 21.82 4.85 3.27
CA THR A 154 21.47 4.77 4.69
C THR A 154 20.02 5.12 4.98
N LEU A 155 19.18 5.24 3.94
CA LEU A 155 17.76 5.53 4.09
C LEU A 155 16.96 4.25 4.46
N PRO A 156 16.25 4.22 5.60
CA PRO A 156 15.41 3.08 5.94
C PRO A 156 14.22 2.92 4.97
N GLU A 157 13.69 4.01 4.42
CA GLU A 157 12.58 3.99 3.46
C GLU A 157 12.93 3.17 2.23
N LEU A 158 14.13 3.40 1.69
CA LEU A 158 14.68 2.74 0.52
C LEU A 158 14.79 1.23 0.69
N HIS A 159 15.33 0.78 1.83
CA HIS A 159 15.51 -0.64 2.11
C HIS A 159 14.18 -1.36 2.34
N ALA A 160 13.15 -0.67 2.85
CA ALA A 160 11.80 -1.21 2.93
C ALA A 160 11.16 -1.40 1.54
N THR A 161 11.29 -0.41 0.65
CA THR A 161 10.81 -0.53 -0.74
C THR A 161 11.54 -1.65 -1.49
N LEU A 162 12.86 -1.74 -1.34
CA LEU A 162 13.69 -2.78 -1.95
C LEU A 162 13.29 -4.17 -1.45
N ALA A 163 12.95 -4.30 -0.17
CA ALA A 163 12.45 -5.55 0.39
C ALA A 163 11.16 -6.01 -0.29
N ASP A 164 10.17 -5.13 -0.47
CA ASP A 164 8.91 -5.48 -1.16
C ASP A 164 9.12 -5.75 -2.66
N LEU A 165 10.05 -5.04 -3.32
CA LEU A 165 10.45 -5.40 -4.69
C LEU A 165 11.06 -6.81 -4.74
N HIS A 166 11.84 -7.21 -3.73
CA HIS A 166 12.32 -8.59 -3.62
C HIS A 166 11.18 -9.59 -3.42
N VAL A 167 10.13 -9.26 -2.66
CA VAL A 167 8.93 -10.11 -2.49
C VAL A 167 8.15 -10.25 -3.80
N PHE A 168 7.73 -9.13 -4.39
CA PHE A 168 6.78 -9.14 -5.49
C PHE A 168 7.47 -9.33 -6.85
N ALA A 169 8.43 -8.48 -7.19
CA ALA A 169 9.05 -8.51 -8.51
C ALA A 169 9.98 -9.72 -8.68
N HIS A 170 10.78 -10.02 -7.65
CA HIS A 170 11.83 -11.03 -7.73
C HIS A 170 11.44 -12.38 -7.11
N LYS A 171 10.43 -12.42 -6.24
CA LYS A 171 10.03 -13.60 -5.46
C LYS A 171 11.21 -14.21 -4.69
N ASP A 172 12.13 -13.36 -4.23
CA ASP A 172 13.30 -13.72 -3.43
C ASP A 172 13.07 -13.31 -1.97
N LEU A 173 12.40 -14.20 -1.23
CA LEU A 173 12.01 -13.97 0.17
C LEU A 173 13.22 -13.84 1.10
N ARG A 174 14.36 -14.44 0.74
CA ARG A 174 15.60 -14.31 1.51
C ARG A 174 16.15 -12.89 1.39
N ARG A 175 16.28 -12.36 0.16
CA ARG A 175 16.74 -10.98 -0.05
C ARG A 175 15.75 -9.94 0.48
N ALA A 176 14.46 -10.23 0.42
CA ALA A 176 13.44 -9.40 1.04
C ALA A 176 13.70 -9.28 2.55
N LYS A 177 13.90 -10.42 3.24
CA LYS A 177 14.22 -10.42 4.66
C LYS A 177 15.50 -9.63 4.99
N GLU A 178 16.57 -9.83 4.22
CA GLU A 178 17.83 -9.09 4.40
C GLU A 178 17.63 -7.57 4.30
N SER A 179 16.78 -7.14 3.37
CA SER A 179 16.48 -5.71 3.15
C SER A 179 15.59 -5.15 4.26
N PHE A 180 14.60 -5.90 4.74
CA PHE A 180 13.82 -5.51 5.93
C PHE A 180 14.70 -5.40 7.18
N ASP A 181 15.56 -6.39 7.42
CA ASP A 181 16.47 -6.40 8.56
C ASP A 181 17.42 -5.19 8.50
N LEU A 182 17.89 -4.80 7.30
CA LEU A 182 18.69 -3.60 7.10
C LEU A 182 17.90 -2.31 7.38
N ALA A 183 16.69 -2.16 6.82
CA ALA A 183 15.81 -1.01 7.09
C ALA A 183 15.59 -0.81 8.60
N LEU A 184 15.28 -1.89 9.32
CA LEU A 184 15.02 -1.88 10.75
C LEU A 184 16.28 -1.74 11.60
N SER A 185 17.46 -2.09 11.08
CA SER A 185 18.74 -1.83 11.75
C SER A 185 19.12 -0.34 11.70
N ILE A 186 18.72 0.35 10.63
CA ILE A 186 18.92 1.79 10.42
C ILE A 186 17.93 2.57 11.29
N ASP A 187 16.64 2.26 11.16
CA ASP A 187 15.58 2.85 11.97
C ASP A 187 14.62 1.77 12.51
N PRO A 188 14.81 1.33 13.77
CA PRO A 188 13.91 0.38 14.44
C PRO A 188 12.49 0.88 14.68
N THR A 189 12.21 2.16 14.39
CA THR A 189 10.89 2.78 14.57
C THR A 189 10.17 3.00 13.24
N TYR A 190 10.79 2.64 12.12
CA TYR A 190 10.24 2.88 10.80
C TYR A 190 9.02 1.98 10.54
N GLY A 191 7.83 2.56 10.75
CA GLY A 191 6.55 1.85 10.72
C GLY A 191 6.26 1.13 9.40
N THR A 192 6.65 1.72 8.26
CA THR A 192 6.47 1.10 6.94
C THR A 192 7.27 -0.18 6.79
N ALA A 193 8.52 -0.25 7.26
CA ALA A 193 9.31 -1.48 7.19
C ALA A 193 8.65 -2.59 8.03
N HIS A 194 8.14 -2.26 9.22
CA HIS A 194 7.37 -3.21 10.01
C HIS A 194 6.05 -3.63 9.34
N HIS A 195 5.35 -2.70 8.68
CA HIS A 195 4.12 -2.99 7.95
C HIS A 195 4.35 -4.02 6.84
N PHE A 196 5.35 -3.77 6.00
CA PHE A 196 5.71 -4.62 4.87
C PHE A 196 6.28 -5.96 5.35
N ALA A 197 7.11 -5.96 6.39
CA ALA A 197 7.58 -7.19 7.02
C ALA A 197 6.43 -8.04 7.60
N ALA A 198 5.39 -7.42 8.15
CA ALA A 198 4.20 -8.14 8.62
C ALA A 198 3.43 -8.79 7.47
N TRP A 199 3.24 -8.07 6.35
CA TRP A 199 2.67 -8.64 5.13
C TRP A 199 3.47 -9.82 4.60
N HIS A 200 4.79 -9.68 4.55
CA HIS A 200 5.69 -10.77 4.15
C HIS A 200 5.59 -11.98 5.10
N ALA A 201 5.51 -11.76 6.41
CA ALA A 201 5.31 -12.84 7.38
C ALA A 201 3.96 -13.55 7.17
N MET A 202 2.88 -12.82 6.83
CA MET A 202 1.59 -13.40 6.47
C MET A 202 1.64 -14.28 5.22
N ILE A 203 2.38 -13.86 4.17
CA ILE A 203 2.58 -14.66 2.95
C ILE A 203 3.19 -16.03 3.29
N ASN A 204 4.10 -16.05 4.27
CA ASN A 204 4.75 -17.25 4.78
C ASN A 204 3.93 -18.02 5.82
N ALA A 205 2.72 -17.55 6.14
CA ALA A 205 1.86 -18.04 7.22
C ALA A 205 2.50 -17.97 8.62
N ASP A 206 3.50 -17.11 8.81
CA ASP A 206 4.10 -16.80 10.12
C ASP A 206 3.36 -15.62 10.75
N PHE A 207 2.15 -15.92 11.22
CA PHE A 207 1.29 -14.90 11.82
C PHE A 207 1.81 -14.37 13.16
N SER A 208 2.64 -15.15 13.87
CA SER A 208 3.32 -14.70 15.09
C SER A 208 4.25 -13.53 14.81
N THR A 209 5.13 -13.67 13.82
CA THR A 209 6.07 -12.62 13.41
C THR A 209 5.30 -11.42 12.84
N ALA A 210 4.22 -11.65 12.09
CA ALA A 210 3.36 -10.57 11.61
C ALA A 210 2.78 -9.73 12.75
N LEU A 211 2.22 -10.37 13.78
CA LEU A 211 1.69 -9.67 14.96
C LEU A 211 2.78 -8.92 15.74
N GLU A 212 4.00 -9.47 15.83
CA GLU A 212 5.10 -8.79 16.51
C GLU A 212 5.49 -7.48 15.81
N HIS A 213 5.65 -7.52 14.48
CA HIS A 213 5.95 -6.31 13.71
C HIS A 213 4.83 -5.27 13.82
N LEU A 214 3.57 -5.68 13.70
CA LEU A 214 2.43 -4.78 13.86
C LEU A 214 2.36 -4.17 15.26
N ARG A 215 2.64 -4.96 16.31
CA ARG A 215 2.68 -4.48 17.70
C ARG A 215 3.73 -3.39 17.89
N VAL A 216 4.93 -3.57 17.33
CA VAL A 216 5.99 -2.56 17.39
C VAL A 216 5.59 -1.30 16.63
N ALA A 217 5.11 -1.45 15.39
CA ALA A 217 4.71 -0.33 14.54
C ALA A 217 3.56 0.48 15.15
N LEU A 218 2.53 -0.18 15.66
CA LEU A 218 1.39 0.46 16.35
C LEU A 218 1.80 1.10 17.69
N GLY A 219 2.87 0.63 18.32
CA GLY A 219 3.45 1.28 19.49
C GLY A 219 3.99 2.68 19.20
N TYR A 220 4.46 2.92 17.96
CA TYR A 220 4.96 4.22 17.50
C TYR A 220 3.89 5.05 16.77
N ALA A 221 3.02 4.37 16.00
CA ALA A 221 1.99 5.00 15.17
C ALA A 221 0.61 4.35 15.43
N PRO A 222 -0.02 4.59 16.60
CA PRO A 222 -1.26 3.94 16.98
C PRO A 222 -2.46 4.28 16.07
N ASP A 223 -2.41 5.43 15.41
CA ASP A 223 -3.46 5.94 14.52
C ASP A 223 -3.24 5.58 13.04
N ALA A 224 -2.19 4.82 12.70
CA ALA A 224 -1.90 4.41 11.32
C ALA A 224 -2.93 3.37 10.84
N LEU A 225 -3.83 3.81 9.95
CA LEU A 225 -4.97 3.02 9.49
C LEU A 225 -4.54 1.79 8.69
N GLU A 226 -3.44 1.88 7.96
CA GLU A 226 -2.85 0.77 7.22
C GLU A 226 -2.37 -0.35 8.15
N LEU A 227 -1.80 -0.02 9.30
CA LEU A 227 -1.34 -0.99 10.29
C LEU A 227 -2.54 -1.67 10.97
N GLN A 228 -3.55 -0.89 11.33
CA GLN A 228 -4.79 -1.40 11.94
C GLN A 228 -5.55 -2.32 10.97
N ALA A 229 -5.61 -1.95 9.68
CA ALA A 229 -6.22 -2.79 8.66
C ALA A 229 -5.45 -4.11 8.47
N THR A 230 -4.12 -4.06 8.42
CA THR A 230 -3.30 -5.27 8.33
C THR A 230 -3.41 -6.14 9.58
N LEU A 231 -3.60 -5.57 10.78
CA LEU A 231 -3.90 -6.34 11.99
C LEU A 231 -5.21 -7.14 11.85
N GLY A 232 -6.26 -6.53 11.29
CA GLY A 232 -7.51 -7.23 10.97
C GLY A 232 -7.28 -8.40 10.00
N LEU A 233 -6.44 -8.21 8.98
CA LEU A 233 -6.08 -9.28 8.05
C LEU A 233 -5.31 -10.42 8.71
N VAL A 234 -4.36 -10.12 9.61
CA VAL A 234 -3.63 -11.15 10.34
C VAL A 234 -4.60 -12.01 11.16
N TYR A 235 -5.54 -11.40 11.89
CA TYR A 235 -6.55 -12.15 12.64
C TYR A 235 -7.43 -13.01 11.72
N HIS A 236 -7.85 -12.47 10.58
CA HIS A 236 -8.60 -13.24 9.59
C HIS A 236 -7.84 -14.48 9.12
N HIS A 237 -6.57 -14.33 8.72
CA HIS A 237 -5.77 -15.46 8.24
C HIS A 237 -5.33 -16.44 9.33
N GLN A 238 -5.34 -16.03 10.60
CA GLN A 238 -5.24 -16.92 11.77
C GLN A 238 -6.53 -17.71 12.07
N GLY A 239 -7.63 -17.45 11.34
CA GLY A 239 -8.93 -18.10 11.53
C GLY A 239 -9.89 -17.32 12.45
N ALA A 240 -9.46 -16.19 13.02
CA ALA A 240 -10.32 -15.30 13.80
C ALA A 240 -11.07 -14.31 12.89
N HIS A 241 -11.84 -14.85 11.93
CA HIS A 241 -12.45 -14.10 10.84
C HIS A 241 -13.34 -12.92 11.29
N GLU A 242 -14.26 -13.15 12.23
CA GLU A 242 -15.14 -12.08 12.73
C GLU A 242 -14.39 -10.99 13.52
N ALA A 243 -13.30 -11.35 14.21
CA ALA A 243 -12.45 -10.37 14.86
C ALA A 243 -11.68 -9.52 13.83
N GLY A 244 -11.18 -10.15 12.77
CA GLY A 244 -10.57 -9.44 11.64
C GLY A 244 -11.54 -8.47 10.95
N LEU A 245 -12.78 -8.90 10.71
CA LEU A 245 -13.85 -8.04 10.18
C LEU A 245 -14.15 -6.85 11.11
N ALA A 246 -14.22 -7.08 12.43
CA ALA A 246 -14.48 -6.02 13.39
C ALA A 246 -13.41 -4.93 13.32
N HIS A 247 -12.11 -5.30 13.28
CA HIS A 247 -11.03 -4.33 13.12
C HIS A 247 -11.08 -3.58 11.80
N LEU A 248 -11.35 -4.26 10.68
CA LEU A 248 -11.48 -3.58 9.39
C LEU A 248 -12.66 -2.59 9.37
N ARG A 249 -13.75 -2.90 10.08
CA ARG A 249 -14.89 -1.98 10.26
C ARG A 249 -14.52 -0.78 11.13
N GLU A 250 -13.82 -0.98 12.24
CA GLU A 250 -13.31 0.11 13.09
C GLU A 250 -12.42 1.08 12.29
N VAL A 251 -11.57 0.57 11.41
CA VAL A 251 -10.78 1.43 10.50
C VAL A 251 -11.68 2.29 9.61
N LEU A 252 -12.78 1.73 9.09
CA LEU A 252 -13.73 2.48 8.25
C LEU A 252 -14.66 3.41 9.04
N GLU A 253 -14.86 3.17 10.34
CA GLU A 253 -15.51 4.14 11.23
C GLU A 253 -14.61 5.36 11.47
N LEU A 254 -13.30 5.13 11.51
CA LEU A 254 -12.28 6.16 11.66
C LEU A 254 -12.05 6.96 10.37
N ASP A 255 -12.03 6.29 9.23
CA ASP A 255 -11.97 6.91 7.90
C ASP A 255 -12.79 6.11 6.87
N PRO A 256 -14.02 6.54 6.57
CA PRO A 256 -14.87 5.87 5.60
C PRO A 256 -14.28 5.81 4.19
N ASP A 257 -13.37 6.72 3.85
CA ASP A 257 -12.83 6.85 2.49
C ASP A 257 -11.53 6.05 2.31
N PHE A 258 -11.08 5.33 3.34
CA PHE A 258 -9.84 4.55 3.27
C PHE A 258 -10.02 3.29 2.40
N SER A 259 -9.77 3.45 1.09
CA SER A 259 -9.98 2.43 0.06
C SER A 259 -9.30 1.09 0.37
N PHE A 260 -8.11 1.11 0.98
CA PHE A 260 -7.38 -0.10 1.33
C PHE A 260 -8.18 -0.98 2.30
N ALA A 261 -8.57 -0.46 3.47
CA ALA A 261 -9.36 -1.23 4.43
C ALA A 261 -10.72 -1.67 3.87
N ARG A 262 -11.35 -0.83 3.04
CA ARG A 262 -12.64 -1.16 2.41
C ARG A 262 -12.51 -2.31 1.42
N TYR A 263 -11.42 -2.35 0.65
CA TYR A 263 -11.14 -3.45 -0.27
C TYR A 263 -10.81 -4.74 0.47
N GLU A 264 -9.97 -4.66 1.50
CA GLU A 264 -9.63 -5.81 2.33
C GLU A 264 -10.85 -6.37 3.08
N LEU A 265 -11.74 -5.50 3.56
CA LEU A 265 -13.04 -5.90 4.12
C LEU A 265 -13.86 -6.68 3.11
N ALA A 266 -13.96 -6.21 1.86
CA ALA A 266 -14.67 -6.92 0.80
C ALA A 266 -14.03 -8.28 0.46
N ARG A 267 -12.70 -8.37 0.49
CA ARG A 267 -11.97 -9.64 0.29
C ARG A 267 -12.29 -10.64 1.40
N VAL A 268 -12.21 -10.22 2.66
CA VAL A 268 -12.53 -11.05 3.83
C VAL A 268 -13.99 -11.51 3.78
N LEU A 269 -14.94 -10.61 3.51
CA LEU A 269 -16.36 -10.94 3.37
C LEU A 269 -16.59 -11.97 2.24
N THR A 270 -15.89 -11.81 1.12
CA THR A 270 -15.93 -12.76 0.00
C THR A 270 -15.43 -14.14 0.42
N GLY A 271 -14.31 -14.20 1.16
CA GLY A 271 -13.75 -15.44 1.70
C GLY A 271 -14.67 -16.13 2.71
N MET A 272 -15.49 -15.35 3.42
CA MET A 272 -16.53 -15.83 4.33
C MET A 272 -17.86 -16.14 3.64
N HIS A 273 -17.92 -16.07 2.30
CA HIS A 273 -19.12 -16.28 1.50
C HIS A 273 -20.26 -15.29 1.77
N ARG A 274 -19.96 -14.11 2.35
CA ARG A 274 -20.88 -12.99 2.58
C ARG A 274 -20.89 -12.07 1.36
N TYR A 275 -21.32 -12.62 0.22
CA TYR A 275 -21.11 -12.01 -1.10
C TYR A 275 -21.89 -10.70 -1.28
N GLU A 276 -23.12 -10.61 -0.78
CA GLU A 276 -23.93 -9.40 -0.87
C GLU A 276 -23.27 -8.22 -0.13
N GLU A 277 -22.80 -8.45 1.10
CA GLU A 277 -22.07 -7.42 1.87
C GLU A 277 -20.76 -7.02 1.18
N ALA A 278 -20.02 -7.99 0.61
CA ALA A 278 -18.81 -7.69 -0.15
C ALA A 278 -19.11 -6.80 -1.37
N LEU A 279 -20.22 -7.05 -2.07
CA LEU A 279 -20.65 -6.27 -3.23
C LEU A 279 -21.03 -4.82 -2.84
N ASP A 280 -21.63 -4.61 -1.68
CA ASP A 280 -21.94 -3.26 -1.18
C ASP A 280 -20.65 -2.44 -1.00
N HIS A 281 -19.62 -3.01 -0.38
CA HIS A 281 -18.32 -2.35 -0.22
C HIS A 281 -17.61 -2.12 -1.57
N LEU A 282 -17.67 -3.08 -2.50
CA LEU A 282 -17.07 -2.96 -3.83
C LEU A 282 -17.80 -1.94 -4.71
N CYS A 283 -19.11 -1.76 -4.51
CA CYS A 283 -19.89 -0.72 -5.17
C CYS A 283 -19.40 0.67 -4.77
N VAL A 284 -19.18 0.90 -3.46
CA VAL A 284 -18.61 2.16 -2.95
C VAL A 284 -17.23 2.43 -3.56
N LEU A 285 -16.34 1.43 -3.57
CA LEU A 285 -15.01 1.57 -4.17
C LEU A 285 -15.07 1.92 -5.66
N SER A 286 -15.90 1.20 -6.41
CA SER A 286 -16.04 1.37 -7.86
C SER A 286 -16.70 2.70 -8.25
N ALA A 287 -17.43 3.34 -7.33
CA ALA A 287 -18.00 4.66 -7.54
C ALA A 287 -16.96 5.79 -7.45
N VAL A 288 -15.87 5.56 -6.70
CA VAL A 288 -14.78 6.53 -6.51
C VAL A 288 -13.68 6.32 -7.55
N GLU A 289 -13.25 5.08 -7.77
CA GLU A 289 -12.18 4.76 -8.70
C GLU A 289 -12.37 3.42 -9.41
N SER A 290 -11.97 3.37 -10.68
CA SER A 290 -12.02 2.15 -11.49
C SER A 290 -10.70 1.39 -11.36
N ARG A 291 -10.70 0.25 -10.66
CA ARG A 291 -9.58 -0.71 -10.63
C ARG A 291 -10.02 -2.08 -11.12
N ASP A 292 -9.17 -2.76 -11.89
CA ASP A 292 -9.47 -4.10 -12.40
C ASP A 292 -9.57 -5.12 -11.27
N SER A 293 -8.82 -4.94 -10.17
CA SER A 293 -8.92 -5.74 -8.95
C SER A 293 -10.31 -5.67 -8.30
N TYR A 294 -10.91 -4.49 -8.23
CA TYR A 294 -12.27 -4.30 -7.70
C TYR A 294 -13.29 -4.97 -8.61
N ALA A 295 -13.18 -4.76 -9.92
CA ALA A 295 -14.07 -5.36 -10.90
C ALA A 295 -13.98 -6.89 -10.93
N ALA A 296 -12.79 -7.47 -10.76
CA ALA A 296 -12.58 -8.92 -10.73
C ALA A 296 -13.17 -9.55 -9.46
N LEU A 297 -12.97 -8.94 -8.29
CA LEU A 297 -13.56 -9.42 -7.04
C LEU A 297 -15.08 -9.28 -7.05
N ALA A 298 -15.61 -8.17 -7.56
CA ALA A 298 -17.05 -7.99 -7.73
C ALA A 298 -17.65 -8.99 -8.73
N ALA A 299 -16.93 -9.30 -9.81
CA ALA A 299 -17.31 -10.34 -10.75
C ALA A 299 -17.39 -11.73 -10.10
N TYR A 300 -16.40 -12.09 -9.27
CA TYR A 300 -16.42 -13.33 -8.51
C TYR A 300 -17.59 -13.37 -7.53
N ALA A 301 -17.71 -12.36 -6.67
CA ALA A 301 -18.73 -12.30 -5.63
C ALA A 301 -20.16 -12.31 -6.22
N ALA A 302 -20.41 -11.52 -7.27
CA ALA A 302 -21.71 -11.50 -7.95
C ALA A 302 -22.06 -12.86 -8.56
N ALA A 303 -21.10 -13.53 -9.19
CA ALA A 303 -21.35 -14.85 -9.78
C ALA A 303 -21.62 -15.91 -8.70
N LYS A 304 -20.91 -15.88 -7.57
CA LYS A 304 -21.20 -16.76 -6.42
C LYS A 304 -22.54 -16.43 -5.73
N ALA A 305 -22.99 -15.18 -5.79
CA ALA A 305 -24.34 -14.75 -5.38
C ALA A 305 -25.45 -15.06 -6.41
N GLY A 306 -25.11 -15.68 -7.55
CA GLY A 306 -26.08 -16.13 -8.57
C GLY A 306 -26.21 -15.22 -9.79
N ASP A 307 -25.52 -14.07 -9.84
CA ASP A 307 -25.47 -13.22 -11.03
C ASP A 307 -24.18 -13.41 -11.83
N ALA A 308 -24.25 -14.25 -12.86
CA ALA A 308 -23.12 -14.52 -13.75
C ALA A 308 -22.77 -13.36 -14.72
N ARG A 309 -23.62 -12.33 -14.85
CA ARG A 309 -23.44 -11.28 -15.87
C ARG A 309 -22.17 -10.45 -15.66
N PRO A 310 -21.82 -9.97 -14.45
CA PRO A 310 -20.60 -9.22 -14.22
C PRO A 310 -19.33 -10.04 -14.55
N ALA A 311 -19.29 -11.32 -14.19
CA ALA A 311 -18.17 -12.20 -14.53
C ALA A 311 -18.00 -12.40 -16.04
N ARG A 312 -19.09 -12.67 -16.77
CA ARG A 312 -19.03 -12.78 -18.25
C ARG A 312 -18.61 -11.46 -18.90
N ARG A 313 -19.11 -10.34 -18.39
CA ARG A 313 -18.70 -9.00 -18.87
C ARG A 313 -17.21 -8.79 -18.62
N PHE A 314 -16.70 -9.09 -17.43
CA PHE A 314 -15.29 -8.96 -17.10
C PHE A 314 -14.40 -9.79 -18.03
N LEU A 315 -14.77 -11.06 -18.29
CA LEU A 315 -14.05 -11.95 -19.21
C LEU A 315 -14.08 -11.48 -20.67
N GLY A 316 -15.12 -10.74 -21.07
CA GLY A 316 -15.28 -10.19 -22.42
C GLY A 316 -14.54 -8.87 -22.68
N ARG A 317 -14.01 -8.19 -21.65
CA ARG A 317 -13.24 -6.94 -21.82
C ARG A 317 -11.90 -7.23 -22.49
N THR A 318 -11.56 -6.49 -23.54
CA THR A 318 -10.18 -6.32 -24.02
C THR A 318 -9.42 -5.50 -22.98
N ALA A 319 -8.27 -6.00 -22.51
CA ALA A 319 -7.59 -5.44 -21.35
C ALA A 319 -6.90 -4.09 -21.60
N THR A 320 -6.81 -3.28 -20.54
CA THR A 320 -6.04 -2.04 -20.46
C THR A 320 -4.69 -2.20 -19.75
N HIS A 321 -4.48 -3.28 -18.98
CA HIS A 321 -3.24 -3.59 -18.25
C HIS A 321 -2.64 -4.93 -18.70
N GLY A 322 -1.36 -5.19 -18.38
CA GLY A 322 -0.56 -6.23 -19.03
C GLY A 322 -1.03 -7.67 -18.81
N ARG A 323 -0.42 -8.56 -19.59
CA ARG A 323 -0.93 -9.92 -19.84
C ARG A 323 -0.96 -10.80 -18.58
N GLY A 324 -0.03 -10.62 -17.63
CA GLY A 324 0.05 -11.43 -16.42
C GLY A 324 -1.03 -11.09 -15.40
N ALA A 325 -1.12 -9.83 -14.97
CA ALA A 325 -2.10 -9.34 -14.00
C ALA A 325 -3.54 -9.66 -14.45
N ARG A 326 -3.78 -9.51 -15.76
CA ARG A 326 -5.06 -9.88 -16.37
C ARG A 326 -5.39 -11.36 -16.17
N ARG A 327 -4.43 -12.27 -16.36
CA ARG A 327 -4.66 -13.71 -16.19
C ARG A 327 -5.03 -14.03 -14.74
N TYR A 328 -4.29 -13.46 -13.79
CA TYR A 328 -4.59 -13.61 -12.36
C TYR A 328 -6.03 -13.18 -12.04
N LEU A 329 -6.44 -11.99 -12.48
CA LEU A 329 -7.79 -11.48 -12.25
C LEU A 329 -8.89 -12.21 -13.04
N ARG A 330 -8.59 -12.77 -14.22
CA ARG A 330 -9.54 -13.59 -14.98
C ARG A 330 -9.86 -14.90 -14.26
N ALA A 331 -8.89 -15.46 -13.52
CA ALA A 331 -9.13 -16.63 -12.70
C ALA A 331 -10.24 -16.38 -11.67
N TYR A 332 -10.33 -15.18 -11.08
CA TYR A 332 -11.43 -14.81 -10.18
C TYR A 332 -12.79 -14.96 -10.89
N ALA A 333 -12.96 -14.30 -12.04
CA ALA A 333 -14.24 -14.35 -12.76
C ALA A 333 -14.60 -15.79 -13.21
N GLN A 334 -13.62 -16.59 -13.61
CA GLN A 334 -13.85 -18.00 -13.97
C GLN A 334 -14.27 -18.85 -12.77
N LEU A 335 -13.63 -18.69 -11.62
CA LEU A 335 -14.03 -19.38 -10.38
C LEU A 335 -15.42 -18.98 -9.91
N GLY A 336 -15.78 -17.70 -10.05
CA GLY A 336 -17.14 -17.22 -9.81
C GLY A 336 -18.18 -17.96 -10.67
N LEU A 337 -17.83 -18.28 -11.92
CA LEU A 337 -18.66 -19.04 -12.85
C LEU A 337 -18.59 -20.57 -12.67
N GLY A 338 -17.80 -21.07 -11.72
CA GLY A 338 -17.55 -22.51 -11.54
C GLY A 338 -16.64 -23.13 -12.61
N GLN A 339 -15.96 -22.31 -13.41
CA GLN A 339 -15.07 -22.71 -14.50
C GLN A 339 -13.65 -23.01 -13.97
N ARG A 340 -13.55 -24.07 -13.16
CA ARG A 340 -12.31 -24.41 -12.43
C ARG A 340 -11.13 -24.72 -13.36
N ALA A 341 -11.37 -25.43 -14.48
CA ALA A 341 -10.30 -25.81 -15.39
C ALA A 341 -9.70 -24.59 -16.09
N GLU A 342 -10.55 -23.65 -16.49
CA GLU A 342 -10.18 -22.38 -17.10
C GLU A 342 -9.42 -21.51 -16.09
N ALA A 343 -9.90 -21.42 -14.84
CA ALA A 343 -9.21 -20.68 -13.79
C ALA A 343 -7.78 -21.18 -13.55
N LEU A 344 -7.60 -22.50 -13.48
CA LEU A 344 -6.28 -23.12 -13.35
C LEU A 344 -5.39 -22.85 -14.57
N ALA A 345 -5.97 -22.75 -15.77
CA ALA A 345 -5.23 -22.41 -16.97
C ALA A 345 -4.75 -20.94 -16.95
N GLU A 346 -5.60 -20.01 -16.52
CA GLU A 346 -5.22 -18.60 -16.34
C GLU A 346 -4.13 -18.47 -15.27
N LEU A 347 -4.28 -19.12 -14.11
CA LEU A 347 -3.28 -19.11 -13.04
C LEU A 347 -1.92 -19.68 -13.49
N ARG A 348 -1.92 -20.81 -14.21
CA ARG A 348 -0.69 -21.36 -14.80
C ARG A 348 -0.05 -20.35 -15.76
N GLY A 349 -0.87 -19.67 -16.54
CA GLY A 349 -0.42 -18.62 -17.44
C GLY A 349 0.13 -17.38 -16.74
N ALA A 350 -0.38 -17.04 -15.55
CA ALA A 350 0.11 -15.94 -14.71
C ALA A 350 1.46 -16.33 -14.07
N VAL A 351 1.56 -17.54 -13.50
CA VAL A 351 2.80 -18.08 -12.93
C VAL A 351 3.91 -18.16 -13.99
N GLY A 352 3.61 -18.71 -15.16
CA GLY A 352 4.57 -18.79 -16.27
C GLY A 352 4.97 -17.44 -16.86
N GLY A 353 4.18 -16.38 -16.62
CA GLY A 353 4.51 -14.99 -16.98
C GLY A 353 5.25 -14.23 -15.89
N ASN A 354 5.64 -14.90 -14.80
CA ASN A 354 6.19 -14.31 -13.58
C ASN A 354 5.32 -13.17 -13.01
N GLU A 355 3.99 -13.29 -13.09
CA GLU A 355 3.10 -12.28 -12.54
C GLU A 355 3.33 -12.13 -11.02
N PRO A 356 3.57 -10.93 -10.48
CA PRO A 356 4.01 -10.80 -9.09
C PRO A 356 2.99 -11.29 -8.05
N TRP A 357 1.67 -11.14 -8.31
CA TRP A 357 0.58 -11.51 -7.39
C TRP A 357 0.47 -13.01 -7.18
N THR A 358 1.14 -13.80 -8.01
CA THR A 358 1.18 -15.25 -7.82
C THR A 358 1.84 -15.66 -6.50
N ILE A 359 2.65 -14.77 -5.88
CA ILE A 359 3.17 -15.00 -4.52
C ILE A 359 2.04 -15.07 -3.47
N LEU A 360 0.93 -14.36 -3.71
CA LEU A 360 -0.21 -14.27 -2.78
C LEU A 360 -1.22 -15.41 -2.94
N MET A 361 -1.07 -16.29 -3.94
CA MET A 361 -2.05 -17.36 -4.23
C MET A 361 -2.34 -18.23 -3.00
N GLY A 362 -1.34 -18.51 -2.15
CA GLY A 362 -1.55 -19.28 -0.93
C GLY A 362 -2.47 -18.59 0.09
N LEU A 363 -2.45 -17.26 0.12
CA LEU A 363 -3.17 -16.42 1.06
C LEU A 363 -4.57 -16.02 0.57
N ASP A 364 -4.74 -15.89 -0.74
CA ASP A 364 -5.94 -15.32 -1.35
C ASP A 364 -7.19 -16.20 -1.21
N ASP A 365 -8.24 -15.64 -0.60
CA ASP A 365 -9.44 -16.40 -0.21
C ASP A 365 -10.28 -16.86 -1.40
N VAL A 366 -10.19 -16.15 -2.54
CA VAL A 366 -10.86 -16.54 -3.79
C VAL A 366 -10.41 -17.94 -4.24
N PHE A 367 -9.18 -18.33 -3.92
CA PHE A 367 -8.60 -19.61 -4.33
C PHE A 367 -8.71 -20.72 -3.28
N VAL A 368 -9.42 -20.49 -2.17
CA VAL A 368 -9.62 -21.52 -1.12
C VAL A 368 -10.20 -22.82 -1.70
N GLU A 369 -11.15 -22.72 -2.63
CA GLU A 369 -11.76 -23.90 -3.28
C GLU A 369 -10.80 -24.71 -4.16
N LEU A 370 -9.62 -24.15 -4.48
CA LEU A 370 -8.57 -24.81 -5.25
C LEU A 370 -7.48 -25.43 -4.35
N ARG A 371 -7.48 -25.19 -3.03
CA ARG A 371 -6.39 -25.63 -2.13
C ARG A 371 -6.21 -27.15 -2.07
N ASP A 372 -7.25 -27.93 -2.39
CA ASP A 372 -7.17 -29.40 -2.50
C ASP A 372 -6.83 -29.92 -3.91
N ASP A 373 -6.74 -29.03 -4.90
CA ASP A 373 -6.34 -29.38 -6.25
C ASP A 373 -4.82 -29.62 -6.34
N ARG A 374 -4.43 -30.78 -6.86
CA ARG A 374 -3.01 -31.09 -7.09
C ARG A 374 -2.36 -30.12 -8.09
N ALA A 375 -3.07 -29.72 -9.14
CA ALA A 375 -2.56 -28.78 -10.13
C ALA A 375 -2.38 -27.39 -9.52
N TYR A 376 -3.27 -26.95 -8.62
CA TYR A 376 -3.12 -25.69 -7.91
C TYR A 376 -1.93 -25.69 -6.97
N ARG A 377 -1.77 -26.75 -6.15
CA ARG A 377 -0.63 -26.88 -5.23
C ARG A 377 0.72 -26.84 -5.95
N ALA A 378 0.79 -27.38 -7.17
CA ALA A 378 1.99 -27.33 -8.00
C ALA A 378 2.31 -25.93 -8.56
N LEU A 379 1.38 -24.98 -8.50
CA LEU A 379 1.58 -23.58 -8.90
C LEU A 379 2.00 -22.67 -7.74
N LEU A 380 1.85 -23.12 -6.49
CA LEU A 380 2.18 -22.29 -5.34
C LEU A 380 3.70 -22.04 -5.27
N PRO A 381 4.11 -20.86 -4.78
CA PRO A 381 5.53 -20.58 -4.53
C PRO A 381 6.12 -21.64 -3.58
N ALA A 382 7.39 -21.98 -3.80
CA ALA A 382 8.13 -22.72 -2.79
C ALA A 382 8.22 -21.86 -1.53
N ARG A 383 7.89 -22.46 -0.37
CA ARG A 383 7.99 -21.81 0.93
C ARG A 383 9.36 -22.02 1.55
#